data_AF-A0A1H8NAQ2-F1
#
_entry.id   AF-A0A1H8NAQ2-F1
#
_cell.length_a   1.000
_cell.length_b   1.000
_cell.length_c   1.000
_cell.angle_alpha   90.00
_cell.angle_beta   90.00
_cell.angle_gamma   90.00
#
_symmetry.space_group_name_H-M   'P 1'
#
loop_
_entity.id
_entity.type
_entity.pdbx_description
1 polymer ?
#
loop_
_entity_poly.entity_id
_entity_poly.type
_entity_poly.pdbx_seq_one_letter_code
_entity_poly.pdbx_strand_id
1 'polypeptide(L)'
;MSANTTAQARFKHVIEYAREEAVLRGDRRIGTDHLLLALLHDGDAPPARALRVSLADGRAALEELDRAALAAIGVQLDMPLTPPQVRAKRLVNVNSAARAAITGAKAQAQADGSRRIEPRHLLLSLLTARHPDPAADLLAALSVPAEDVRARLAAA
;
A
#
# COMPACT_ATOMS: atom_id res chain seq x y z
N MET A 1 0.76 32.78 -6.85
CA MET A 1 -0.35 32.09 -7.54
C MET A 1 0.17 30.79 -8.11
N SER A 2 -0.15 29.63 -7.50
CA SER A 2 -0.12 28.27 -8.09
C SER A 2 -0.33 27.21 -6.99
N ALA A 3 -1.51 27.20 -6.36
CA ALA A 3 -1.88 26.20 -5.34
C ALA A 3 -2.93 25.19 -5.84
N ASN A 4 -3.34 25.26 -7.11
CA ASN A 4 -4.56 24.58 -7.58
C ASN A 4 -4.35 23.47 -8.62
N THR A 5 -3.10 23.07 -8.91
CA THR A 5 -2.81 21.95 -9.86
C THR A 5 -2.46 20.64 -9.14
N THR A 6 -2.08 20.69 -7.86
CA THR A 6 -1.51 19.55 -7.11
C THR A 6 -2.53 18.49 -6.68
N ALA A 7 -3.84 18.77 -6.76
CA ALA A 7 -4.88 17.88 -6.23
C ALA A 7 -5.48 16.89 -7.26
N GLN A 8 -5.51 17.22 -8.56
CA GLN A 8 -6.01 16.30 -9.59
C GLN A 8 -5.01 15.19 -9.95
N ALA A 9 -3.74 15.34 -9.57
CA ALA A 9 -2.66 14.38 -9.85
C ALA A 9 -2.56 13.20 -8.85
N ARG A 10 -3.31 13.20 -7.74
CA ARG A 10 -2.92 12.41 -6.55
C ARG A 10 -3.21 10.91 -6.61
N PHE A 11 -4.41 10.49 -7.01
CA PHE A 11 -4.79 9.06 -6.91
C PHE A 11 -4.25 8.20 -8.06
N LYS A 12 -4.15 8.77 -9.26
CA LYS A 12 -3.57 8.07 -10.42
C LYS A 12 -2.11 7.69 -10.17
N HIS A 13 -1.34 8.59 -9.54
CA HIS A 13 0.03 8.31 -9.14
C HIS A 13 0.12 7.16 -8.13
N VAL A 14 -0.83 7.03 -7.19
CA VAL A 14 -0.85 5.87 -6.26
C VAL A 14 -0.96 4.55 -7.02
N ILE A 15 -1.78 4.47 -8.07
CA ILE A 15 -1.90 3.23 -8.87
C ILE A 15 -0.62 2.98 -9.70
N GLU A 16 0.02 4.04 -10.19
CA GLU A 16 1.30 3.94 -10.90
C GLU A 16 2.42 3.45 -9.97
N TYR A 17 2.53 4.01 -8.76
CA TYR A 17 3.45 3.54 -7.72
C TYR A 17 3.14 2.11 -7.28
N ALA A 18 1.87 1.73 -7.12
CA ALA A 18 1.51 0.35 -6.78
C ALA A 18 1.91 -0.63 -7.89
N ARG A 19 1.84 -0.21 -9.16
CA ARG A 19 2.36 -0.98 -10.27
C ARG A 19 3.88 -1.10 -10.21
N GLU A 20 4.59 -0.01 -9.89
CA GLU A 20 6.04 -0.03 -9.73
C GLU A 20 6.47 -0.98 -8.61
N GLU A 21 5.82 -0.94 -7.44
CA GLU A 21 6.09 -1.88 -6.34
C GLU A 21 5.84 -3.33 -6.75
N ALA A 22 4.74 -3.61 -7.46
CA ALA A 22 4.45 -4.96 -7.96
C ALA A 22 5.53 -5.44 -8.93
N VAL A 23 5.99 -4.58 -9.85
CA VAL A 23 7.07 -4.93 -10.78
C VAL A 23 8.39 -5.13 -10.04
N LEU A 24 8.71 -4.25 -9.09
CA LEU A 24 9.92 -4.35 -8.26
C LEU A 24 9.95 -5.64 -7.45
N ARG A 25 8.80 -6.11 -6.94
CA ARG A 25 8.69 -7.39 -6.21
C ARG A 25 8.53 -8.62 -7.11
N GLY A 26 8.48 -8.43 -8.43
CA GLY A 26 8.33 -9.54 -9.38
C GLY A 26 6.91 -10.09 -9.49
N ASP A 27 5.93 -9.37 -8.94
CA ASP A 27 4.55 -9.79 -8.87
C ASP A 27 3.77 -9.54 -10.17
N ARG A 28 2.89 -10.49 -10.49
CA ARG A 28 2.07 -10.44 -11.72
C ARG A 28 0.80 -9.60 -11.57
N ARG A 29 0.45 -9.21 -10.34
CA ARG A 29 -0.77 -8.46 -10.02
C ARG A 29 -0.50 -7.43 -8.92
N ILE A 30 -1.22 -6.32 -8.96
CA ILE A 30 -1.21 -5.33 -7.87
C ILE A 30 -2.06 -5.90 -6.72
N GLY A 31 -1.46 -6.01 -5.55
CA GLY A 31 -2.04 -6.48 -4.29
C GLY A 31 -2.30 -5.33 -3.33
N THR A 32 -2.83 -5.62 -2.15
CA THR A 32 -3.14 -4.61 -1.13
C THR A 32 -1.88 -4.04 -0.50
N ASP A 33 -0.84 -4.85 -0.30
CA ASP A 33 0.52 -4.46 0.07
C ASP A 33 1.14 -3.47 -0.92
N HIS A 34 1.01 -3.72 -2.22
CA HIS A 34 1.48 -2.78 -3.25
C HIS A 34 0.74 -1.43 -3.18
N LEU A 35 -0.57 -1.45 -2.93
CA LEU A 35 -1.34 -0.24 -2.70
C LEU A 35 -0.91 0.48 -1.42
N LEU A 36 -0.58 -0.27 -0.35
CA LEU A 36 -0.10 0.31 0.91
C LEU A 36 1.29 0.95 0.74
N LEU A 37 2.24 0.27 0.11
CA LEU A 37 3.56 0.83 -0.21
C LEU A 37 3.45 2.06 -1.12
N ALA A 38 2.54 2.05 -2.09
CA ALA A 38 2.30 3.19 -2.97
C ALA A 38 1.88 4.47 -2.21
N LEU A 39 1.22 4.34 -1.07
CA LEU A 39 0.85 5.48 -0.21
C LEU A 39 2.04 6.08 0.54
N LEU A 40 3.19 5.40 0.58
CA LEU A 40 4.42 5.82 1.24
C LEU A 40 5.44 6.48 0.29
N HIS A 41 5.16 6.52 -1.02
CA HIS A 41 6.04 7.16 -2.01
C HIS A 41 6.18 8.67 -1.81
N ASP A 42 5.08 9.33 -1.40
CA ASP A 42 5.08 10.73 -0.99
C ASP A 42 5.05 10.80 0.54
N GLY A 43 6.22 10.94 1.16
CA GLY A 43 6.38 10.95 2.62
C GLY A 43 5.63 12.08 3.34
N ASP A 44 5.28 13.15 2.61
CA ASP A 44 4.53 14.29 3.15
C ASP A 44 3.01 14.13 3.00
N ALA A 45 2.56 13.15 2.20
CA ALA A 45 1.15 12.89 2.01
C ALA A 45 0.47 12.46 3.33
N PRO A 46 -0.83 12.80 3.52
CA PRO A 46 -1.55 12.44 4.74
C PRO A 46 -1.45 10.95 5.14
N PRO A 47 -1.51 9.97 4.20
CA PRO A 47 -1.32 8.57 4.54
C PRO A 47 0.04 8.24 5.15
N ALA A 48 1.13 8.73 4.54
CA ALA A 48 2.49 8.49 5.03
C ALA A 48 2.70 9.11 6.42
N ARG A 49 2.26 10.37 6.61
CA ARG A 49 2.32 11.04 7.92
C ARG A 49 1.51 10.34 9.00
N ALA A 50 0.36 9.75 8.65
CA ALA A 50 -0.47 9.00 9.59
C ALA A 50 0.14 7.65 9.96
N LEU A 51 0.70 6.93 8.98
CA LEU A 51 1.36 5.63 9.18
C LEU A 51 2.68 5.77 9.98
N ARG A 52 3.40 6.89 9.84
CA ARG A 52 4.69 7.16 10.51
C ARG A 52 5.77 6.10 10.23
N VAL A 53 5.76 5.57 9.01
CA VAL A 53 6.78 4.66 8.49
C VAL A 53 7.24 5.18 7.14
N SER A 54 8.48 4.87 6.77
CA SER A 54 8.99 5.17 5.44
C SER A 54 8.66 4.05 4.45
N LEU A 55 8.75 4.34 3.15
CA LEU A 55 8.69 3.33 2.10
C LEU A 55 9.76 2.24 2.28
N ALA A 56 10.96 2.61 2.77
CA ALA A 56 12.04 1.67 3.03
C ALA A 56 11.68 0.69 4.15
N ASP A 57 11.08 1.17 5.25
CA ASP A 57 10.60 0.31 6.35
C ASP A 57 9.55 -0.67 5.85
N GLY A 58 8.58 -0.19 5.05
CA GLY A 58 7.54 -1.04 4.47
C GLY A 58 8.11 -2.14 3.56
N ARG A 59 9.07 -1.82 2.71
CA ARG A 59 9.74 -2.81 1.84
C ARG A 59 10.53 -3.84 2.64
N ALA A 60 11.28 -3.39 3.65
CA ALA A 60 12.05 -4.28 4.52
C ALA A 60 11.14 -5.24 5.33
N ALA A 61 10.00 -4.74 5.83
CA ALA A 61 9.02 -5.57 6.53
C ALA A 61 8.41 -6.66 5.63
N LEU A 62 8.10 -6.35 4.36
CA LEU A 62 7.64 -7.38 3.42
C LEU A 62 8.71 -8.43 3.12
N GLU A 63 9.97 -8.01 2.95
CA GLU A 63 11.07 -8.96 2.74
C GLU A 63 11.24 -9.91 3.93
N GLU A 64 11.10 -9.40 5.15
CA GLU A 64 11.15 -10.23 6.36
C GLU A 64 9.95 -11.17 6.46
N LEU A 65 8.74 -10.72 6.08
CA LEU A 65 7.56 -11.60 5.99
C LEU A 65 7.77 -12.73 4.96
N ASP A 66 8.35 -12.43 3.80
CA ASP A 66 8.69 -13.43 2.78
C ASP A 66 9.71 -14.45 3.32
N ARG A 67 10.77 -13.98 3.99
CA ARG A 67 11.79 -14.82 4.62
C ARG A 67 11.19 -15.71 5.72
N ALA A 68 10.33 -15.16 6.57
CA ALA A 68 9.65 -15.89 7.63
C ALA A 68 8.71 -16.96 7.05
N ALA A 69 7.97 -16.64 5.99
CA ALA A 69 7.09 -17.60 5.30
C ALA A 69 7.87 -18.77 4.70
N LEU A 70 9.04 -18.52 4.11
CA LEU A 70 9.94 -19.56 3.61
C LEU A 70 10.54 -20.39 4.74
N ALA A 71 10.99 -19.76 5.81
CA ALA A 71 11.53 -20.45 6.98
C ALA A 71 10.49 -21.37 7.63
N ALA A 72 9.21 -20.96 7.65
CA ALA A 72 8.11 -21.76 8.18
C ALA A 72 7.89 -23.10 7.43
N ILE A 73 8.32 -23.19 6.17
CA ILE A 73 8.31 -24.44 5.38
C ILE A 73 9.69 -25.11 5.30
N GLY A 74 10.65 -24.70 6.13
CA GLY A 74 12.00 -25.26 6.21
C GLY A 74 12.98 -24.75 5.15
N VAL A 75 12.66 -23.65 4.45
CA VAL A 75 13.55 -23.03 3.47
C VAL A 75 14.25 -21.83 4.11
N GLN A 76 15.56 -21.95 4.36
CA GLN A 76 16.41 -20.86 4.83
C GLN A 76 17.16 -20.25 3.64
N LEU A 77 17.12 -18.92 3.53
CA LEU A 77 17.81 -18.19 2.48
C LEU A 77 18.96 -17.39 3.08
N ASP A 78 20.17 -17.75 2.67
CA ASP A 78 21.40 -17.06 3.07
C ASP A 78 21.78 -15.95 2.07
N MET A 79 20.85 -15.63 1.16
CA MET A 79 21.03 -14.68 0.07
C MET A 79 19.84 -13.72 -0.02
N PRO A 80 20.02 -12.51 -0.58
CA PRO A 80 18.91 -11.58 -0.79
C PRO A 80 17.85 -12.16 -1.73
N LEU A 81 16.57 -11.96 -1.38
CA LEU A 81 15.45 -12.24 -2.27
C LEU A 81 15.50 -11.27 -3.45
N THR A 82 16.06 -11.75 -4.57
CA THR A 82 16.10 -10.95 -5.80
C THR A 82 14.92 -11.36 -6.68
N PRO A 83 13.93 -10.48 -6.87
CA PRO A 83 12.76 -10.82 -7.67
C PRO A 83 13.16 -11.07 -9.13
N PRO A 84 12.53 -12.05 -9.80
CA PRO A 84 12.78 -12.30 -11.20
C PRO A 84 12.43 -11.05 -12.00
N GLN A 85 13.31 -10.63 -12.91
CA GLN A 85 13.03 -9.47 -13.76
C GLN A 85 11.88 -9.80 -14.72
N VAL A 86 10.67 -9.45 -14.32
CA VAL A 86 9.49 -9.57 -15.17
C VAL A 86 9.67 -8.59 -16.31
N ARG A 87 9.61 -9.06 -17.56
CA ARG A 87 9.66 -8.15 -18.73
C ARG A 87 8.57 -7.09 -18.54
N ALA A 88 8.99 -5.84 -18.33
CA ALA A 88 8.22 -4.67 -17.89
C ALA A 88 7.01 -4.26 -18.77
N LYS A 89 6.64 -5.08 -19.77
CA LYS A 89 5.59 -4.77 -20.76
C LYS A 89 4.25 -5.46 -20.53
N ARG A 90 4.09 -6.33 -19.52
CA ARG A 90 2.75 -6.86 -19.19
C ARG A 90 1.99 -5.86 -18.32
N LEU A 91 0.75 -5.57 -18.71
CA LEU A 91 -0.20 -4.82 -17.89
C LEU A 91 -0.38 -5.57 -16.55
N VAL A 92 0.14 -5.01 -15.46
CA VAL A 92 -0.06 -5.59 -14.12
C VAL A 92 -1.49 -5.24 -13.70
N ASN A 93 -2.33 -6.26 -13.61
CA ASN A 93 -3.74 -6.08 -13.24
C ASN A 93 -3.90 -6.08 -11.72
N VAL A 94 -4.88 -5.33 -11.23
CA VAL A 94 -5.27 -5.35 -9.81
C VAL A 94 -5.94 -6.68 -9.46
N ASN A 95 -5.57 -7.29 -8.33
CA ASN A 95 -6.24 -8.49 -7.83
C ASN A 95 -7.61 -8.17 -7.18
N SER A 96 -8.35 -9.18 -6.72
CA SER A 96 -9.68 -8.99 -6.12
C SER A 96 -9.65 -8.18 -4.83
N ALA A 97 -8.71 -8.45 -3.93
CA ALA A 97 -8.57 -7.76 -2.64
C ALA A 97 -8.21 -6.27 -2.83
N ALA A 98 -7.23 -6.00 -3.69
CA ALA A 98 -6.82 -4.64 -4.03
C ALA A 98 -7.95 -3.88 -4.76
N ARG A 99 -8.74 -4.56 -5.61
CA ARG A 99 -9.94 -3.97 -6.22
C ARG A 99 -11.00 -3.65 -5.17
N ALA A 100 -11.22 -4.54 -4.20
CA ALA A 100 -12.12 -4.29 -3.08
C ALA A 100 -11.66 -3.08 -2.26
N ALA A 101 -10.35 -2.94 -1.99
CA ALA A 101 -9.80 -1.79 -1.30
C ALA A 101 -10.04 -0.47 -2.06
N ILE A 102 -9.83 -0.46 -3.39
CA ILE A 102 -10.11 0.71 -4.23
C ILE A 102 -11.61 1.05 -4.23
N THR A 103 -12.49 0.05 -4.31
CA THR A 103 -13.95 0.27 -4.20
C THR A 103 -14.33 0.80 -2.81
N GLY A 104 -13.74 0.27 -1.74
CA GLY A 104 -13.96 0.76 -0.37
C GLY A 104 -13.49 2.20 -0.18
N ALA A 105 -12.43 2.63 -0.87
CA ALA A 105 -11.99 4.03 -0.86
C ALA A 105 -13.07 4.98 -1.38
N LYS A 106 -13.88 4.53 -2.35
CA LYS A 106 -15.05 5.29 -2.82
C LYS A 106 -16.11 5.44 -1.73
N ALA A 107 -16.39 4.38 -0.98
CA ALA A 107 -17.33 4.43 0.14
C ALA A 107 -16.86 5.38 1.25
N GLN A 108 -15.55 5.36 1.57
CA GLN A 108 -14.95 6.30 2.53
C GLN A 108 -15.10 7.76 2.09
N ALA A 109 -14.79 8.05 0.82
CA ALA A 109 -14.96 9.39 0.24
C ALA A 109 -16.43 9.86 0.23
N GLN A 110 -17.38 8.94 0.10
CA GLN A 110 -18.80 9.28 0.18
C GLN A 110 -19.24 9.56 1.61
N ALA A 111 -18.73 8.79 2.57
CA ALA A 111 -19.08 8.92 3.98
C ALA A 111 -18.65 10.27 4.58
N ASP A 112 -17.51 10.83 4.14
CA ASP A 112 -17.02 12.14 4.60
C ASP A 112 -17.43 13.32 3.68
N GLY A 113 -18.27 13.07 2.66
CA GLY A 113 -18.76 14.10 1.74
C GLY A 113 -17.73 14.59 0.72
N SER A 114 -16.58 13.92 0.59
CA SER A 114 -15.56 14.27 -0.38
C SER A 114 -16.04 14.12 -1.82
N ARG A 115 -15.85 15.19 -2.62
CA ARG A 115 -16.19 15.18 -4.06
C ARG A 115 -15.25 14.29 -4.89
N ARG A 116 -14.13 13.83 -4.33
CA ARG A 116 -13.09 13.04 -5.01
C ARG A 116 -12.49 12.00 -4.08
N ILE A 117 -12.03 10.88 -4.65
CA ILE A 117 -11.24 9.88 -3.92
C ILE A 117 -9.83 10.43 -3.74
N GLU A 118 -9.33 10.37 -2.51
CA GLU A 118 -8.01 10.84 -2.11
C GLU A 118 -7.21 9.67 -1.51
N PRO A 119 -5.87 9.77 -1.44
CA PRO A 119 -5.03 8.73 -0.85
C PRO A 119 -5.46 8.34 0.59
N ARG A 120 -5.96 9.29 1.40
CA ARG A 120 -6.49 9.00 2.75
C ARG A 120 -7.66 7.99 2.71
N HIS A 121 -8.54 8.07 1.72
CA HIS A 121 -9.70 7.18 1.62
C HIS A 121 -9.28 5.76 1.28
N LEU A 122 -8.23 5.61 0.46
CA LEU A 122 -7.64 4.30 0.20
C LEU A 122 -6.97 3.72 1.43
N LEU A 123 -6.21 4.53 2.20
CA LEU A 123 -5.64 4.08 3.46
C LEU A 123 -6.74 3.61 4.43
N LEU A 124 -7.79 4.42 4.63
CA LEU A 124 -8.93 4.04 5.48
C LEU A 124 -9.57 2.72 5.06
N SER A 125 -9.68 2.48 3.75
CA SER A 125 -10.18 1.23 3.20
C SER A 125 -9.24 0.05 3.50
N LEU A 126 -7.92 0.21 3.27
CA LEU A 126 -6.91 -0.82 3.56
C LEU A 126 -6.85 -1.17 5.05
N LEU A 127 -7.06 -0.20 5.96
CA LEU A 127 -7.13 -0.43 7.41
C LEU A 127 -8.33 -1.29 7.85
N THR A 128 -9.22 -1.69 6.94
CA THR A 128 -10.32 -2.64 7.22
C THR A 128 -9.98 -4.09 6.85
N ALA A 129 -8.87 -4.30 6.12
CA ALA A 129 -8.41 -5.62 5.74
C ALA A 129 -8.05 -6.45 6.99
N ARG A 130 -8.18 -7.77 6.87
CA ARG A 130 -7.87 -8.72 7.95
C ARG A 130 -7.07 -9.88 7.39
N HIS A 131 -6.23 -10.48 8.23
CA HIS A 131 -5.52 -11.70 7.90
C HIS A 131 -6.49 -12.80 7.41
N PRO A 132 -6.16 -13.52 6.33
CA PRO A 132 -4.99 -13.34 5.47
C PRO A 132 -5.20 -12.19 4.45
N ASP A 133 -4.39 -11.13 4.56
CA ASP A 133 -4.31 -10.04 3.57
C ASP A 133 -2.92 -9.38 3.66
N PRO A 134 -2.17 -9.23 2.55
CA PRO A 134 -0.81 -8.71 2.59
C PRO A 134 -0.66 -7.30 3.20
N ALA A 135 -1.64 -6.40 3.02
CA ALA A 135 -1.58 -5.09 3.68
C ALA A 135 -1.84 -5.20 5.18
N ALA A 136 -2.77 -6.07 5.60
CA ALA A 136 -3.04 -6.30 7.01
C ALA A 136 -1.81 -6.92 7.71
N ASP A 137 -1.17 -7.90 7.06
CA ASP A 137 0.04 -8.55 7.56
C ASP A 137 1.22 -7.56 7.62
N LEU A 138 1.37 -6.70 6.60
CA LEU A 138 2.38 -5.64 6.58
C LEU A 138 2.18 -4.61 7.70
N LEU A 139 0.95 -4.13 7.92
CA LEU A 139 0.64 -3.21 9.01
C LEU A 139 0.95 -3.82 10.39
N ALA A 140 0.65 -5.11 10.56
CA ALA A 140 0.98 -5.85 11.78
C ALA A 140 2.50 -5.98 11.97
N ALA A 141 3.25 -6.32 10.91
CA ALA A 141 4.71 -6.42 10.94
C ALA A 141 5.39 -5.08 11.29
N LEU A 142 4.83 -3.97 10.79
CA LEU A 142 5.30 -2.62 11.10
C LEU A 142 4.88 -2.12 12.50
N SER A 143 4.11 -2.91 13.26
CA SER A 143 3.55 -2.52 14.56
C SER A 143 2.72 -1.23 14.49
N VAL A 144 1.96 -1.05 13.39
CA VAL A 144 1.13 0.13 13.14
C VAL A 144 -0.34 -0.20 13.42
N PRO A 145 -0.88 0.13 14.60
CA PRO A 145 -2.26 -0.17 14.94
C PRO A 145 -3.23 0.68 14.11
N ALA A 146 -4.24 0.02 13.52
CA ALA A 146 -5.19 0.67 12.61
C ALA A 146 -5.96 1.83 13.26
N GLU A 147 -6.34 1.70 14.53
CA GLU A 147 -7.08 2.74 15.26
C GLU A 147 -6.27 4.03 15.40
N ASP A 148 -4.97 3.93 15.70
CA ASP A 148 -4.09 5.10 15.79
C ASP A 148 -3.98 5.82 14.46
N VAL A 149 -3.85 5.07 13.36
CA VAL A 149 -3.76 5.64 12.01
C VAL A 149 -5.06 6.36 11.66
N ARG A 150 -6.22 5.77 11.96
CA ARG A 150 -7.53 6.43 11.75
C ARG A 150 -7.64 7.71 12.57
N ALA A 151 -7.25 7.67 13.84
CA ALA A 151 -7.26 8.86 14.70
C ALA A 151 -6.38 9.98 14.16
N ARG A 152 -5.17 9.65 13.66
CA ARG A 152 -4.25 10.63 13.05
C ARG A 152 -4.80 11.20 11.74
N LEU A 153 -5.46 10.38 10.91
CA LEU A 153 -6.10 10.86 9.68
C LEU A 153 -7.30 11.76 9.95
N ALA A 154 -8.07 11.51 11.01
CA ALA A 154 -9.20 12.35 11.39
C ALA A 154 -8.77 13.72 11.97
N ALA A 155 -7.54 13.81 12.49
CA ALA A 155 -6.98 15.03 13.06
C ALA A 155 -6.20 15.90 12.05
N ALA A 156 -6.09 15.48 10.78
CA ALA A 156 -5.27 16.11 9.74
C ALA A 156 -6.11 16.88 8.70
#